data_AF-A0A7C7Y2H7-F1
#
_entry.id   AF-A0A7C7Y2H7-F1
#
_cell.length_a   1.000
_cell.length_b   1.000
_cell.length_c   1.000
_cell.angle_alpha   90.00
_cell.angle_beta   90.00
_cell.angle_gamma   90.00
#
_symmetry.space_group_name_H-M   'P 1'
#
loop_
_entity.id
_entity.type
_entity.pdbx_description
1 polymer ?
#
loop_
_entity_poly.entity_id
_entity_poly.type
_entity_poly.pdbx_seq_one_letter_code
_entity_poly.pdbx_strand_id
1 'polypeptide(L)'
;MYKHIDLKSAALFRKYYCLLLLLMVFSFPTSSLAQTIQSTDWNGDWVGEGTLFKIGVSVENNVMKVVQIESLGFVWTSQDGEVDGNIVRVNVEYAGVKGIIQAELINPITAVAFAATCMPDFMVVCALAKNRQAVFKKVE
;
A
#
# COMPACT_ATOMS: atom_id res chain seq x y z
N MET A 1 56.76 -35.91 42.88
CA MET A 1 55.42 -36.04 43.46
C MET A 1 54.45 -35.24 42.59
N TYR A 2 53.49 -35.93 42.00
CA TYR A 2 52.57 -35.47 40.94
C TYR A 2 51.75 -34.23 41.33
N LYS A 3 51.52 -33.33 40.36
CA LYS A 3 50.20 -32.71 40.19
C LYS A 3 49.93 -32.40 38.72
N HIS A 4 49.39 -33.40 38.03
CA HIS A 4 48.63 -33.21 36.80
C HIS A 4 47.48 -32.25 37.10
N ILE A 5 47.48 -31.08 36.47
CA ILE A 5 46.31 -30.21 36.43
C ILE A 5 45.64 -30.46 35.07
N ASP A 6 44.40 -30.94 35.16
CA ASP A 6 43.56 -31.48 34.10
C ASP A 6 43.37 -30.50 32.92
N LEU A 7 43.90 -30.88 31.76
CA LEU A 7 43.72 -30.18 30.47
C LEU A 7 42.26 -30.19 29.97
N LYS A 8 41.37 -30.97 30.61
CA LYS A 8 39.96 -31.11 30.23
C LYS A 8 39.07 -29.95 30.68
N SER A 9 39.47 -29.20 31.72
CA SER A 9 38.67 -28.11 32.29
C SER A 9 38.60 -26.87 31.39
N ALA A 10 39.70 -26.54 30.70
CA ALA A 10 39.77 -25.39 29.79
C ALA A 10 38.93 -25.56 28.51
N ALA A 11 38.72 -26.80 28.06
CA ALA A 11 37.94 -27.11 26.86
C ALA A 11 36.42 -26.99 27.06
N LEU A 12 35.93 -27.22 28.28
CA LEU A 12 34.52 -27.04 28.62
C LEU A 12 34.15 -25.57 28.70
N PHE A 13 34.98 -24.73 29.33
CA PHE A 13 34.75 -23.28 29.42
C PHE A 13 34.64 -22.60 28.05
N ARG A 14 35.44 -23.03 27.07
CA ARG A 14 35.43 -22.46 25.70
C ARG A 14 34.15 -22.76 24.92
N LYS A 15 33.49 -23.90 25.18
CA LYS A 15 32.22 -24.29 24.53
C LYS A 15 31.03 -23.50 25.07
N TYR A 16 30.96 -23.29 26.38
CA TYR A 16 29.86 -22.53 27.01
C TYR A 16 29.94 -21.03 26.68
N TYR A 17 31.15 -20.47 26.55
CA TYR A 17 31.33 -19.06 26.19
C TYR A 17 30.85 -18.75 24.77
N CYS A 18 31.06 -19.67 23.82
CA CYS A 18 30.57 -19.54 22.45
C CYS A 18 29.03 -19.66 22.37
N LEU A 19 28.43 -20.52 23.20
CA LEU A 19 26.97 -20.69 23.28
C LEU A 19 26.28 -19.47 23.91
N LEU A 20 26.88 -18.88 24.95
CA LEU A 20 26.40 -17.66 25.61
C LEU A 20 26.46 -16.42 24.71
N LEU A 21 27.50 -16.30 23.87
CA LEU A 21 27.63 -15.22 22.89
C LEU A 21 26.59 -15.32 21.77
N LEU A 22 26.19 -16.53 21.37
CA LEU A 22 25.19 -16.74 20.31
C LEU A 22 23.76 -16.37 20.77
N LEU A 23 23.46 -16.52 22.06
CA LEU A 23 22.16 -16.19 22.65
C LEU A 23 21.91 -14.68 22.80
N MET A 24 22.95 -13.84 22.98
CA MET A 24 22.79 -12.38 23.08
C MET A 24 22.47 -11.69 21.75
N VAL A 25 22.80 -12.30 20.60
CA VAL A 25 22.55 -11.70 19.28
C VAL A 25 21.07 -11.81 18.86
N PHE A 26 20.29 -12.67 19.51
CA PHE A 26 18.86 -12.88 19.20
C PHE A 26 17.89 -11.95 19.96
N SER A 27 18.40 -11.03 20.78
CA SER A 27 17.56 -10.16 21.63
C SER A 27 17.37 -8.75 21.06
N PHE A 28 17.64 -8.51 19.77
CA PHE A 28 17.25 -7.24 19.16
C PHE A 28 15.74 -7.26 18.88
N PRO A 29 14.92 -6.45 19.57
CA PRO A 29 13.56 -6.25 19.13
C PRO A 29 13.63 -5.58 17.75
N THR A 30 13.26 -6.32 16.70
CA THR A 30 12.92 -5.71 15.43
C THR A 30 11.63 -4.93 15.64
N SER A 31 11.75 -3.67 16.02
CA SER A 31 10.63 -2.73 16.06
C SER A 31 10.14 -2.52 14.63
N SER A 32 9.21 -3.36 14.19
CA SER A 32 8.43 -3.12 12.97
C SER A 32 7.56 -1.90 13.23
N LEU A 33 7.94 -0.74 12.70
CA LEU A 33 7.03 0.40 12.55
C LEU A 33 5.97 0.03 11.52
N ALA A 34 4.90 -0.63 11.96
CA ALA A 34 3.69 -0.72 11.16
C ALA A 34 3.13 0.70 11.02
N GLN A 35 3.19 1.27 9.82
CA GLN A 35 2.52 2.54 9.53
C GLN A 35 1.02 2.28 9.55
N THR A 36 0.32 2.79 10.57
CA THR A 36 -1.14 2.70 10.63
C THR A 36 -1.72 3.66 9.60
N ILE A 37 -2.28 3.10 8.52
CA ILE A 37 -3.01 3.87 7.51
C ILE A 37 -4.28 4.44 8.16
N GLN A 38 -4.43 5.75 8.09
CA GLN A 38 -5.62 6.49 8.53
C GLN A 38 -6.49 6.86 7.32
N SER A 39 -7.80 7.00 7.51
CA SER A 39 -8.70 7.42 6.41
C SER A 39 -8.36 8.81 5.87
N THR A 40 -7.75 9.68 6.68
CA THR A 40 -7.25 10.99 6.25
C THR A 40 -6.01 10.92 5.37
N ASP A 41 -5.30 9.79 5.31
CA ASP A 41 -4.12 9.61 4.45
C ASP A 41 -4.49 9.62 2.96
N TRP A 42 -5.77 9.52 2.62
CA TRP A 42 -6.25 9.69 1.26
C TRP A 42 -6.33 11.15 0.82
N ASN A 43 -6.41 12.10 1.76
CA ASN A 43 -6.57 13.52 1.44
C ASN A 43 -5.38 14.06 0.67
N GLY A 44 -5.67 14.91 -0.31
CA GLY A 44 -4.68 15.60 -1.13
C GLY A 44 -4.86 15.34 -2.61
N ASP A 45 -3.85 15.74 -3.36
CA ASP A 45 -3.86 15.64 -4.82
C ASP A 45 -3.05 14.43 -5.28
N TRP A 46 -3.61 13.70 -6.23
CA TRP A 46 -3.05 12.44 -6.73
C TRP A 46 -2.86 12.48 -8.24
N VAL A 47 -1.66 12.11 -8.69
CA VAL A 47 -1.29 12.05 -10.11
C VAL A 47 -1.09 10.59 -10.52
N GLY A 48 -1.71 10.20 -11.64
CA GLY A 48 -1.48 8.91 -12.27
C GLY A 48 -0.03 8.82 -12.78
N GLU A 49 0.74 7.88 -12.25
CA GLU A 49 2.16 7.72 -12.54
C GLU A 49 2.42 7.59 -14.06
N GLY A 50 3.34 8.39 -14.58
CA GLY A 50 3.65 8.44 -16.01
C GLY A 50 2.64 9.23 -16.87
N THR A 51 1.69 9.94 -16.26
CA THR A 51 0.67 10.74 -16.96
C THR A 51 0.52 12.13 -16.32
N LEU A 52 -0.28 13.00 -16.93
CA LEU A 52 -0.73 14.26 -16.30
C LEU A 52 -2.14 14.13 -15.68
N PHE A 53 -2.73 12.95 -15.68
CA PHE A 53 -4.06 12.74 -15.10
C PHE A 53 -3.99 12.98 -13.58
N LYS A 54 -4.73 13.97 -13.09
CA LYS A 54 -4.71 14.45 -11.70
C LYS A 54 -6.12 14.51 -11.11
N ILE A 55 -6.27 13.98 -9.91
CA ILE A 55 -7.51 14.04 -9.12
C ILE A 55 -7.23 14.66 -7.75
N GLY A 56 -8.22 15.36 -7.22
CA GLY A 56 -8.25 15.79 -5.83
C GLY A 56 -9.10 14.82 -5.02
N VAL A 57 -8.65 14.50 -3.81
CA VAL A 57 -9.34 13.57 -2.92
C VAL A 57 -9.56 14.24 -1.56
N SER A 58 -10.80 14.17 -1.07
CA SER A 58 -11.17 14.60 0.27
C SER A 58 -12.02 13.52 0.95
N VAL A 59 -11.67 13.16 2.17
CA VAL A 59 -12.36 12.17 2.99
C VAL A 59 -12.92 12.84 4.24
N GLU A 60 -14.23 12.69 4.44
CA GLU A 60 -14.95 13.15 5.63
C GLU A 60 -15.90 12.03 6.07
N ASN A 61 -15.88 11.65 7.35
CA ASN A 61 -16.73 10.59 7.91
C ASN A 61 -16.66 9.26 7.10
N ASN A 62 -15.46 8.85 6.66
CA ASN A 62 -15.22 7.68 5.80
C ASN A 62 -15.88 7.72 4.42
N VAL A 63 -16.38 8.89 4.01
CA VAL A 63 -16.87 9.14 2.66
C VAL A 63 -15.81 9.89 1.88
N MET A 64 -15.34 9.29 0.79
CA MET A 64 -14.40 9.88 -0.14
C MET A 64 -15.14 10.65 -1.23
N LYS A 65 -14.73 11.89 -1.46
CA LYS A 65 -15.08 12.65 -2.66
C LYS A 65 -13.88 12.77 -3.55
N VAL A 66 -14.10 12.50 -4.84
CA VAL A 66 -13.09 12.63 -5.88
C VAL A 66 -13.50 13.78 -6.78
N VAL A 67 -12.57 14.71 -7.01
CA VAL A 67 -12.75 15.81 -7.95
C VAL A 67 -11.71 15.71 -9.05
N GLN A 68 -12.14 16.03 -10.27
CA GLN A 68 -11.25 16.09 -11.42
C GLN A 68 -10.44 17.40 -11.36
N ILE A 69 -9.11 17.29 -11.43
CA ILE A 69 -8.22 18.46 -11.54
C ILE A 69 -7.67 18.56 -12.97
N GLU A 70 -7.12 17.47 -13.50
CA GLU A 70 -6.67 17.36 -14.89
C GLU A 70 -7.08 15.99 -15.44
N SER A 71 -7.83 15.97 -16.54
CA SER A 71 -8.39 14.73 -17.10
C SER A 71 -7.84 14.35 -18.45
N LEU A 72 -6.89 15.10 -19.02
CA LEU A 72 -6.37 14.83 -20.36
C LEU A 72 -7.46 14.82 -21.44
N GLY A 73 -8.55 15.56 -21.21
CA GLY A 73 -9.72 15.61 -22.10
C GLY A 73 -10.75 14.50 -21.86
N PHE A 74 -10.54 13.61 -20.89
CA PHE A 74 -11.55 12.63 -20.49
C PHE A 74 -12.69 13.31 -19.73
N VAL A 75 -13.94 13.04 -20.13
CA VAL A 75 -15.14 13.51 -19.43
C VAL A 75 -15.76 12.34 -18.68
N TRP A 76 -15.69 12.39 -17.36
CA TRP A 76 -16.17 11.34 -16.47
C TRP A 76 -16.81 11.96 -15.22
N THR A 77 -17.63 11.17 -14.53
CA THR A 77 -18.24 11.56 -13.26
C THR A 77 -17.95 10.49 -12.21
N SER A 78 -17.87 10.90 -10.95
CA SER A 78 -17.77 10.02 -9.80
C SER A 78 -18.88 10.28 -8.81
N GLN A 79 -19.30 9.23 -8.11
CA GLN A 79 -20.09 9.34 -6.90
C GLN A 79 -19.18 9.33 -5.68
N ASP A 80 -19.76 9.60 -4.52
CA ASP A 80 -19.11 9.41 -3.23
C ASP A 80 -18.62 7.96 -3.08
N GLY A 81 -17.39 7.80 -2.61
CA GLY A 81 -16.76 6.51 -2.34
C GLY A 81 -16.80 6.15 -0.87
N GLU A 82 -16.81 4.85 -0.59
CA GLU A 82 -16.75 4.32 0.78
C GLU A 82 -15.31 3.89 1.11
N VAL A 83 -14.76 4.43 2.20
CA VAL A 83 -13.43 4.09 2.70
C VAL A 83 -13.52 2.97 3.73
N ASP A 84 -12.91 1.84 3.43
CA ASP A 84 -12.77 0.67 4.31
C ASP A 84 -11.28 0.37 4.53
N GLY A 85 -10.72 0.93 5.61
CA GLY A 85 -9.30 0.83 5.92
C GLY A 85 -8.42 1.45 4.82
N ASN A 86 -7.58 0.63 4.20
CA ASN A 86 -6.71 1.02 3.09
C ASN A 86 -7.36 0.83 1.72
N ILE A 87 -8.65 0.48 1.63
CA ILE A 87 -9.36 0.26 0.38
C ILE A 87 -10.47 1.31 0.24
N VAL A 88 -10.65 1.84 -0.97
CA VAL A 88 -11.80 2.65 -1.34
C VAL A 88 -12.46 2.11 -2.60
N ARG A 89 -13.78 2.22 -2.67
CA ARG A 89 -14.58 1.91 -3.87
C ARG A 89 -15.36 3.13 -4.31
N VAL A 90 -15.18 3.51 -5.57
CA VAL A 90 -15.80 4.70 -6.17
C VAL A 90 -16.56 4.29 -7.41
N ASN A 91 -17.86 4.63 -7.48
CA ASN A 91 -18.63 4.47 -8.71
C ASN A 91 -18.24 5.57 -9.70
N VAL A 92 -17.92 5.18 -10.93
CA VAL A 92 -17.50 6.07 -12.01
C VAL A 92 -18.34 5.81 -13.26
N GLU A 93 -18.71 6.88 -13.95
CA GLU A 93 -19.29 6.83 -15.28
C GLU A 93 -18.37 7.53 -16.28
N TYR A 94 -18.00 6.83 -17.35
CA TYR A 94 -17.10 7.32 -18.39
C TYR A 94 -17.48 6.70 -19.74
N ALA A 95 -17.56 7.51 -20.80
CA ALA A 95 -17.84 7.05 -22.16
C ALA A 95 -19.06 6.11 -22.30
N GLY A 96 -20.13 6.37 -21.53
CA GLY A 96 -21.35 5.55 -21.54
C GLY A 96 -21.23 4.22 -20.79
N VAL A 97 -20.13 4.00 -20.09
CA VAL A 97 -19.85 2.83 -19.25
C VAL A 97 -19.95 3.22 -17.79
N LYS A 98 -20.52 2.32 -16.98
CA LYS A 98 -20.54 2.44 -15.52
C LYS A 98 -19.61 1.39 -14.93
N GLY A 99 -18.80 1.78 -13.96
CA GLY A 99 -17.85 0.89 -13.32
C GLY A 99 -17.58 1.28 -11.87
N ILE A 100 -17.01 0.33 -11.14
CA ILE A 100 -16.50 0.55 -9.80
C ILE A 100 -14.98 0.55 -9.91
N ILE A 101 -14.36 1.67 -9.57
CA ILE A 101 -12.93 1.75 -9.35
C ILE A 101 -12.66 1.35 -7.91
N GLN A 102 -11.80 0.36 -7.72
CA GLN A 102 -11.25 0.04 -6.41
C GLN A 102 -9.82 0.57 -6.36
N ALA A 103 -9.50 1.32 -5.31
CA ALA A 103 -8.15 1.76 -5.04
C ALA A 103 -7.69 1.25 -3.67
N GLU A 104 -6.41 0.88 -3.60
CA GLU A 104 -5.75 0.43 -2.38
C GLU A 104 -4.58 1.36 -2.06
N LEU A 105 -4.56 1.89 -0.84
CA LEU A 105 -3.46 2.67 -0.32
C LEU A 105 -2.34 1.73 0.11
N ILE A 106 -1.21 1.82 -0.58
CA ILE A 106 -0.01 1.02 -0.28
C ILE A 106 0.80 1.68 0.83
N ASN A 107 0.86 3.01 0.81
CA ASN A 107 1.44 3.87 1.83
C ASN A 107 0.86 5.29 1.69
N PRO A 108 1.12 6.21 2.64
CA PRO A 108 0.48 7.54 2.65
C PRO A 108 0.69 8.42 1.40
N ILE A 109 1.58 8.03 0.47
CA ILE A 109 1.88 8.77 -0.76
C ILE A 109 1.71 7.94 -2.03
N THR A 110 1.29 6.67 -1.94
CA THR A 110 1.15 5.77 -3.09
C THR A 110 -0.12 4.94 -2.97
N ALA A 111 -0.95 4.99 -4.00
CA ALA A 111 -2.13 4.14 -4.15
C ALA A 111 -2.10 3.38 -5.47
N VAL A 112 -2.79 2.25 -5.52
CA VAL A 112 -2.97 1.44 -6.73
C VAL A 112 -4.47 1.32 -7.00
N ALA A 113 -4.90 1.70 -8.21
CA ALA A 113 -6.29 1.67 -8.62
C ALA A 113 -6.51 0.69 -9.78
N PHE A 114 -7.67 0.04 -9.81
CA PHE A 114 -8.10 -0.82 -10.90
C PHE A 114 -9.63 -0.82 -11.04
N ALA A 115 -10.13 -1.22 -12.21
CA ALA A 115 -11.55 -1.40 -12.43
C ALA A 115 -12.01 -2.73 -11.80
N ALA A 116 -12.69 -2.66 -10.66
CA ALA A 116 -13.33 -3.82 -10.03
C ALA A 116 -14.53 -4.30 -10.86
N THR A 117 -15.27 -3.36 -11.47
CA THR A 117 -16.32 -3.65 -12.45
C THR A 117 -16.25 -2.65 -13.60
N CYS A 118 -16.76 -3.06 -14.76
CA CYS A 118 -16.88 -2.21 -15.93
C CYS A 118 -18.00 -2.76 -16.82
N MET A 119 -19.10 -2.03 -16.96
CA MET A 119 -20.29 -2.49 -17.68
C MET A 119 -20.77 -1.45 -18.71
N PRO A 120 -21.07 -1.87 -19.96
CA PRO A 120 -20.95 -3.25 -20.45
C PRO A 120 -19.50 -3.69 -20.73
N ASP A 121 -19.18 -4.96 -20.43
CA ASP A 121 -17.83 -5.51 -20.49
C ASP A 121 -17.25 -5.63 -21.91
N PHE A 122 -18.12 -5.67 -22.92
CA PHE A 122 -17.75 -5.69 -24.34
C PHE A 122 -17.26 -4.33 -24.87
N MET A 123 -17.41 -3.24 -24.11
CA MET A 123 -16.92 -1.93 -24.54
C MET A 123 -15.40 -1.91 -24.57
N VAL A 124 -14.82 -1.27 -25.60
CA VAL A 124 -13.35 -1.22 -25.79
C VAL A 124 -12.64 -0.69 -24.55
N VAL A 125 -13.19 0.33 -23.89
CA VAL A 125 -12.61 0.86 -22.65
C VAL A 125 -12.55 -0.20 -21.53
N CYS A 126 -13.58 -1.04 -21.39
CA CYS A 126 -13.60 -2.11 -20.41
C CYS A 126 -12.60 -3.21 -20.76
N ALA A 127 -12.50 -3.57 -22.05
CA ALA A 127 -11.52 -4.53 -22.51
C ALA A 127 -10.08 -4.06 -22.24
N LEU A 128 -9.80 -2.77 -22.44
CA LEU A 128 -8.50 -2.17 -22.16
C LEU A 128 -8.20 -2.06 -20.66
N ALA A 129 -9.20 -1.78 -19.84
CA ALA A 129 -9.05 -1.66 -18.38
C ALA A 129 -8.88 -3.02 -17.68
N LYS A 130 -9.35 -4.12 -18.30
CA LYS A 130 -9.30 -5.46 -17.71
C LYS A 130 -7.87 -5.86 -17.36
N ASN A 131 -7.67 -6.28 -16.11
CA ASN A 131 -6.38 -6.68 -15.55
C ASN A 131 -5.29 -5.59 -15.63
N ARG A 132 -5.70 -4.31 -15.75
CA ARG A 132 -4.79 -3.17 -15.65
C ARG A 132 -4.88 -2.54 -14.27
N GLN A 133 -3.76 -1.99 -13.84
CA GLN A 133 -3.65 -1.20 -12.64
C GLN A 133 -3.04 0.14 -13.02
N ALA A 134 -3.46 1.19 -12.33
CA ALA A 134 -2.88 2.51 -12.39
C ALA A 134 -2.28 2.84 -11.02
N VAL A 135 -1.02 3.26 -10.99
CA VAL A 135 -0.38 3.74 -9.77
C VAL A 135 -0.65 5.24 -9.67
N PHE A 136 -1.05 5.69 -8.48
CA PHE A 136 -1.23 7.11 -8.17
C PHE A 136 -0.21 7.53 -7.12
N LYS A 137 0.40 8.70 -7.34
CA LYS A 137 1.35 9.34 -6.42
C LYS A 137 0.74 10.61 -5.85
N LYS A 138 0.82 10.79 -4.54
CA LYS A 138 0.42 12.04 -3.91
C LYS A 138 1.43 13.14 -4.22
N VAL A 139 0.95 14.33 -4.59
CA VAL A 139 1.81 15.46 -4.96
C VAL A 139 1.65 16.69 -4.07
N GLU A 140 0.50 16.82 -3.41
CA GLU A 140 0.17 17.90 -2.47
C GLU A 140 -0.63 17.35 -1.28
#